data_AF-A0A2W4W1Y9-F1
#
_entry.id   AF-A0A2W4W1Y9-F1
#
_cell.length_a   1.000
_cell.length_b   1.000
_cell.length_c   1.000
_cell.angle_alpha   90.00
_cell.angle_beta   90.00
_cell.angle_gamma   90.00
#
_symmetry.space_group_name_H-M   'P 1'
#
loop_
_entity.id
_entity.type
_entity.pdbx_description
1 polymer ?
#
loop_
_entity_poly.entity_id
_entity_poly.type
_entity_poly.pdbx_seq_one_letter_code
_entity_poly.pdbx_strand_id
1 'polypeptide(L)' 'DPPPAGSRQMRVVTDGDSTSVFDGPGTEFGFLRDVPNGSIVTVTGRESGNWSELIEGGWIFSLWLDEI' A
#
# COMPACT_ATOMS: atom_id res chain seq x y z
N ASP A 1 4.37 3.65 20.04
CA ASP A 1 3.22 4.42 19.54
C ASP A 1 1.94 3.60 19.57
N PRO A 2 0.78 4.20 19.89
CA PRO A 2 -0.50 3.61 19.48
C PRO A 2 -0.48 3.45 17.95
N PRO A 3 -1.21 2.46 17.38
CA PRO A 3 -1.43 2.46 15.93
C PRO A 3 -1.96 3.85 15.55
N PRO A 4 -1.45 4.47 14.47
CA PRO A 4 -2.01 5.72 13.97
C PRO A 4 -3.52 5.54 13.90
N ALA A 5 -4.29 6.47 14.47
CA ALA A 5 -5.74 6.35 14.62
C ALA A 5 -6.51 6.20 13.28
N GLY A 6 -5.80 6.18 12.14
CA GLY A 6 -6.32 5.91 10.80
C GLY A 6 -5.77 4.64 10.13
N SER A 7 -5.09 3.74 10.85
CA SER A 7 -4.62 2.49 10.23
C SER A 7 -5.81 1.58 9.91
N ARG A 8 -5.91 1.14 8.65
CA ARG A 8 -7.00 0.29 8.17
C ARG A 8 -6.44 -0.89 7.37
N GLN A 9 -7.10 -2.04 7.48
CA GLN A 9 -6.82 -3.17 6.60
C GLN A 9 -7.49 -2.93 5.26
N MET A 10 -6.77 -3.23 4.18
CA MET A 10 -7.26 -3.11 2.81
C MET A 10 -6.85 -4.35 2.03
N ARG A 11 -7.70 -4.74 1.08
CA ARG A 11 -7.39 -5.80 0.13
C ARG A 11 -6.69 -5.20 -1.08
N VAL A 12 -5.61 -5.85 -1.50
CA VAL A 12 -4.98 -5.56 -2.79
C VAL A 12 -5.84 -6.19 -3.89
N VAL A 13 -6.36 -5.36 -4.80
CA VAL A 13 -7.19 -5.77 -5.93
C VAL A 13 -6.57 -5.21 -7.21
N THR A 14 -5.82 -6.05 -7.92
CA THR A 14 -5.21 -5.74 -9.22
C THR A 14 -5.96 -6.45 -10.35
N ASP A 15 -5.46 -6.34 -11.58
CA ASP A 15 -5.93 -7.07 -12.77
C ASP A 15 -5.57 -8.56 -12.80
N GLY A 16 -4.93 -9.08 -11.74
CA GLY A 16 -4.60 -10.50 -11.59
C GLY A 16 -3.17 -10.75 -11.12
N ASP A 17 -2.27 -9.80 -11.38
CA ASP A 17 -0.85 -9.89 -11.03
C ASP A 17 -0.51 -9.21 -9.70
N SER A 18 0.76 -9.22 -9.30
CA SER A 18 1.22 -8.46 -8.14
C SER A 18 1.32 -6.96 -8.42
N THR A 19 1.24 -6.15 -7.37
CA THR A 19 1.59 -4.73 -7.41
C THR A 19 2.86 -4.46 -6.62
N SER A 20 3.63 -3.47 -7.04
CA SER A 20 4.92 -3.15 -6.43
C SER A 20 4.78 -2.12 -5.31
N VAL A 21 5.61 -2.29 -4.28
CA VAL A 21 5.79 -1.36 -3.16
C VAL A 21 7.12 -0.66 -3.33
N PHE A 22 7.10 0.66 -3.16
CA PHE A 22 8.28 1.52 -3.32
C PHE A 22 8.64 2.21 -2.00
N ASP A 23 9.89 2.65 -1.86
CA ASP A 23 10.42 3.35 -0.67
C ASP A 23 9.87 4.79 -0.53
N GLY A 24 9.15 5.27 -1.54
CA GLY A 24 8.44 6.55 -1.52
C GLY A 24 7.21 6.53 -2.44
N PRO A 25 6.40 7.61 -2.43
CA PRO A 25 5.12 7.69 -3.14
C PRO A 25 5.29 7.92 -4.64
N GLY A 26 5.85 6.93 -5.35
CA GLY A 26 6.13 7.03 -6.78
C GLY A 26 7.03 5.90 -7.28
N THR A 27 6.97 5.64 -8.59
CA THR A 27 7.83 4.63 -9.26
C THR A 27 9.26 5.13 -9.46
N GLU A 28 9.52 6.41 -9.23
CA GLU A 28 10.86 7.00 -9.22
C GLU A 28 11.67 6.66 -7.95
N PHE A 29 11.00 6.19 -6.90
CA PHE A 29 11.63 5.73 -5.67
C PHE A 29 12.13 4.28 -5.80
N GLY A 30 12.95 3.86 -4.84
CA GLY A 30 13.49 2.49 -4.83
C GLY A 30 12.38 1.44 -4.71
N PHE A 31 12.42 0.42 -5.57
CA PHE A 31 11.58 -0.77 -5.42
C PHE A 31 11.93 -1.52 -4.12
N LEU A 32 10.92 -1.96 -3.37
CA LEU A 32 11.09 -2.74 -2.15
C LEU A 32 10.66 -4.20 -2.33
N ARG A 33 9.42 -4.43 -2.76
CA ARG A 33 8.84 -5.77 -2.93
C ARG A 33 7.59 -5.74 -3.79
N ASP A 34 7.16 -6.91 -4.23
CA ASP A 34 5.85 -7.12 -4.82
C ASP A 34 4.86 -7.66 -3.79
N VAL A 35 3.59 -7.27 -3.94
CA VAL A 35 2.46 -7.72 -3.14
C VAL A 35 1.45 -8.41 -4.07
N PRO A 36 1.20 -9.71 -3.91
CA PRO A 36 0.27 -10.45 -4.76
C PRO A 36 -1.17 -9.91 -4.68
N ASN A 37 -1.92 -10.03 -5.77
CA ASN A 37 -3.36 -9.79 -5.79
C ASN A 37 -4.08 -10.59 -4.69
N GLY A 38 -5.10 -9.98 -4.07
CA GLY A 38 -5.88 -10.57 -3.00
C GLY A 38 -5.23 -10.52 -1.62
N SER A 39 -3.97 -10.11 -1.51
CA SER A 39 -3.28 -9.93 -0.23
C SER A 39 -3.99 -8.89 0.65
N ILE A 40 -3.94 -9.09 1.96
CA ILE A 40 -4.40 -8.09 2.93
C ILE A 40 -3.19 -7.29 3.41
N VAL A 41 -3.26 -5.99 3.26
CA VAL A 41 -2.26 -5.05 3.76
C VAL A 41 -2.88 -4.14 4.80
N THR A 42 -2.05 -3.54 5.65
CA THR A 42 -2.49 -2.49 6.58
C THR A 42 -1.83 -1.19 6.18
N VAL A 43 -2.64 -0.16 5.89
CA VAL A 43 -2.14 1.19 5.62
C VAL A 43 -2.05 1.98 6.92
N THR A 44 -1.18 2.99 6.97
CA THR A 44 -1.07 3.89 8.13
C THR A 44 -2.15 4.96 8.17
N GLY A 45 -2.87 5.15 7.05
CA GLY A 45 -3.78 6.27 6.80
C GLY A 45 -3.08 7.49 6.20
N ARG A 46 -1.75 7.46 6.02
CA ARG A 46 -1.01 8.49 5.28
C ARG A 46 -1.12 8.23 3.78
N GLU A 47 -1.40 9.30 3.05
CA GLU A 47 -1.55 9.29 1.60
C GLU A 47 -0.73 10.43 0.99
N SER A 48 -0.18 10.19 -0.20
CA SER A 48 0.58 11.19 -0.97
C SER A 48 0.29 10.99 -2.46
N GLY A 49 -0.51 11.88 -3.03
CA GLY A 49 -1.03 11.69 -4.39
C GLY A 49 -1.88 10.43 -4.47
N ASN A 50 -1.51 9.52 -5.37
CA ASN A 50 -2.20 8.25 -5.58
C ASN A 50 -1.53 7.07 -4.84
N TRP A 51 -0.79 7.36 -3.77
CA TRP A 51 -0.05 6.35 -3.00
C TRP A 51 -0.47 6.35 -1.54
N SER A 52 -0.59 5.16 -0.97
CA SER A 52 -0.87 4.94 0.44
C SER A 52 0.34 4.29 1.11
N GLU A 53 0.70 4.77 2.29
CA GLU A 53 1.80 4.22 3.07
C GLU A 53 1.36 2.95 3.81
N LEU A 54 2.17 1.89 3.72
CA LEU A 54 1.97 0.64 4.42
C LEU A 54 2.58 0.69 5.82
N ILE A 55 1.94 0.05 6.80
CA ILE A 55 2.47 -0.04 8.17
C ILE A 55 3.77 -0.85 8.25
N GLU A 56 3.95 -1.80 7.32
CA GLU A 56 5.17 -2.59 7.17
C GLU A 56 6.31 -1.82 6.47
N GLY A 57 6.06 -0.57 6.07
CA GLY A 57 6.98 0.26 5.31
C GLY A 57 6.72 0.21 3.80
N GLY A 58 7.04 1.33 3.17
CA GLY A 58 6.85 1.54 1.73
C GLY A 58 5.47 2.04 1.35
N TRP A 59 5.30 2.30 0.07
CA TRP A 59 4.15 2.94 -0.55
C TRP A 59 3.60 2.06 -1.65
N ILE A 60 2.28 1.89 -1.65
CA ILE A 60 1.53 1.11 -2.64
C ILE A 60 0.55 2.04 -3.35
N PHE A 61 0.27 1.76 -4.63
CA PHE A 61 -0.64 2.58 -5.42
C PHE A 61 -2.08 2.40 -4.93
N SER A 62 -2.71 3.49 -4.49
CA SER A 62 -4.00 3.48 -3.79
C SER A 62 -5.15 2.95 -4.64
N LEU A 63 -5.06 3.04 -5.97
CA LEU A 63 -6.08 2.49 -6.88
C LEU A 63 -6.23 0.97 -6.75
N TRP A 64 -5.18 0.27 -6.29
CA TRP A 64 -5.20 -1.17 -6.06
C TRP A 64 -5.70 -1.55 -4.67
N LEU A 65 -6.14 -0.61 -3.84
CA LEU A 65 -6.60 -0.87 -2.50
C LEU A 65 -8.12 -0.76 -2.42
N ASP A 66 -8.75 -1.84 -1.97
CA ASP A 66 -10.18 -1.88 -1.68
C ASP A 66 -10.41 -2.07 -0.18
N GLU A 67 -11.48 -1.47 0.35
CA GLU A 67 -11.88 -1.68 1.74
C GLU A 67 -12.41 -3.11 1.94
N ILE A 68 -12.25 -3.65 3.15
CA ILE A 68 -12.70 -5.00 3.52
C ILE A 68 -14.00 -4.93 4.29
#